data_AF-A0A8C8TV25-F1
#
_entry.id   AF-A0A8C8TV25-F1
#
_cell.length_a   1.000
_cell.length_b   1.000
_cell.length_c   1.000
_cell.angle_alpha   90.00
_cell.angle_beta   90.00
_cell.angle_gamma   90.00
#
_symmetry.space_group_name_H-M   'P 1'
#
loop_
_entity.id
_entity.type
_entity.pdbx_description
1 polymer ?
#
loop_
_entity_poly.entity_id
_entity_poly.type
_entity_poly.pdbx_seq_one_letter_code
_entity_poly.pdbx_strand_id
1 'polypeptide(L)' 'MPACRLGLPAAGLLLGLLLLFTHLSDAEKQGACPSVDFPKLGICEDQCQLDNQCPDNMKCCRNGCGKMTCATPTF' A
#
# COMPACT_ATOMS: atom_id res chain seq x y z
N MET A 1 -38.55 20.26 22.58
CA MET A 1 -37.46 20.24 23.60
C MET A 1 -36.19 19.78 22.89
N PRO A 2 -35.04 20.40 23.18
CA PRO A 2 -33.97 20.66 22.21
C PRO A 2 -33.19 19.42 21.78
N ALA A 3 -32.53 19.56 20.65
CA ALA A 3 -31.61 18.61 20.04
C ALA A 3 -30.61 18.04 21.06
N CYS A 4 -30.62 16.72 21.26
CA CYS A 4 -29.39 16.02 21.61
C CYS A 4 -28.53 16.06 20.35
N ARG A 5 -27.80 17.16 20.17
CA ARG A 5 -26.63 17.17 19.30
C ARG A 5 -25.70 16.14 19.90
N LEU A 6 -25.73 14.93 19.33
CA LEU A 6 -24.74 13.89 19.55
C LEU A 6 -23.43 14.47 19.03
N GLY A 7 -22.81 15.31 19.85
CA GLY A 7 -21.51 15.88 19.59
C GLY A 7 -20.55 14.71 19.58
N LEU A 8 -20.24 14.23 18.38
CA LEU A 8 -19.22 13.24 18.17
C LEU A 8 -17.98 13.81 18.86
N PRO A 9 -17.51 13.23 19.99
CA PRO A 9 -16.41 13.83 20.71
C PRO A 9 -15.23 13.90 19.74
N ALA A 10 -14.46 14.99 19.77
CA ALA A 10 -13.24 15.11 18.96
C ALA A 10 -12.34 13.87 19.09
N ALA A 11 -12.40 13.19 20.25
CA ALA A 11 -11.81 11.89 20.51
C ALA A 11 -12.25 10.79 19.51
N GLY A 12 -13.54 10.69 19.16
CA GLY A 12 -14.04 9.74 18.16
C GLY A 12 -13.51 10.02 16.75
N LEU A 13 -13.33 11.30 16.40
CA LEU A 13 -12.71 11.70 15.13
C LEU A 13 -11.22 11.35 15.10
N LEU A 14 -10.49 11.64 16.19
CA LEU A 14 -9.07 11.29 16.37
C LEU A 14 -8.86 9.78 16.33
N LEU A 15 -9.67 8.99 17.04
CA LEU A 15 -9.61 7.52 16.96
C LEU A 15 -9.94 7.02 15.55
N GLY A 16 -10.93 7.60 14.87
CA GLY A 16 -11.25 7.25 13.47
C GLY A 16 -10.11 7.54 12.49
N LEU A 17 -9.45 8.70 12.64
CA LEU A 17 -8.26 9.06 11.86
C LEU A 17 -7.09 8.12 12.17
N LEU A 18 -6.79 7.85 13.44
CA LEU A 18 -5.73 6.91 13.87
C LEU A 18 -5.92 5.52 13.26
N LEU A 19 -7.16 5.00 13.24
CA LEU A 19 -7.48 3.73 12.61
C LEU A 19 -7.30 3.77 11.08
N LEU A 20 -7.68 4.88 10.43
CA LEU A 20 -7.42 5.09 9.00
C LEU A 20 -5.92 5.09 8.68
N PHE A 21 -5.10 5.76 9.51
CA PHE A 21 -3.65 5.83 9.31
C PHE A 21 -2.96 4.48 9.51
N THR A 22 -3.42 3.67 10.47
CA THR A 22 -2.84 2.34 10.74
C THR A 22 -3.03 1.36 9.58
N HIS A 23 -4.07 1.54 8.77
CA HIS A 23 -4.38 0.64 7.66
C HIS A 23 -3.52 0.87 6.40
N LEU A 24 -2.78 1.99 6.33
CA LEU A 24 -1.96 2.32 5.15
C LEU A 24 -0.57 1.65 5.18
N SER A 25 -0.10 1.25 6.36
CA SER A 25 1.30 0.89 6.58
C SER A 25 1.56 -0.62 6.71
N ASP A 26 0.52 -1.46 6.74
CA ASP A 26 0.65 -2.94 6.86
C ASP A 26 1.24 -3.61 5.59
N ALA A 27 1.46 -2.82 4.55
CA ALA A 27 1.86 -3.27 3.23
C ALA A 27 3.31 -2.95 2.86
N GLU A 28 4.13 -2.38 3.75
CA GLU A 28 5.50 -1.96 3.45
C GLU A 28 6.54 -2.94 4.00
N LYS A 29 7.33 -3.55 3.11
CA LYS A 29 8.58 -4.25 3.46
C LYS A 29 9.79 -3.33 3.33
N GLN A 30 10.87 -3.66 4.05
CA GLN A 30 12.12 -2.92 4.02
C GLN A 30 12.80 -2.91 2.64
N GLY A 31 13.53 -1.82 2.37
CA GLY A 31 14.16 -1.55 1.09
C GLY A 31 13.27 -0.78 0.11
N ALA A 32 13.83 -0.43 -1.04
CA ALA A 32 13.19 0.34 -2.10
C ALA A 32 13.01 -0.49 -3.37
N CYS A 33 12.02 -0.10 -4.19
CA CYS A 33 11.83 -0.71 -5.50
C CYS A 33 13.05 -0.47 -6.39
N PRO A 34 13.58 -1.50 -7.07
CA PRO A 34 14.67 -1.33 -8.01
C PRO A 34 14.24 -0.45 -9.18
N SER A 35 15.19 0.29 -9.76
CA SER A 35 14.97 0.95 -11.04
C SER A 35 14.92 -0.11 -12.14
N VAL A 36 13.83 -0.16 -12.89
CA VAL A 36 13.56 -1.27 -13.81
C VAL A 36 13.31 -0.78 -15.23
N ASP A 37 14.29 -1.00 -16.09
CA ASP A 37 14.17 -0.89 -17.55
C ASP A 37 13.77 -2.25 -18.16
N PHE A 38 12.61 -2.79 -17.76
CA PHE A 38 12.17 -4.08 -18.34
C PHE A 38 11.62 -3.89 -19.76
N PRO A 39 11.99 -4.77 -20.72
CA PRO A 39 11.36 -4.78 -22.04
C PRO A 39 9.89 -5.18 -21.92
N LYS A 40 9.03 -4.56 -22.75
CA LYS A 40 7.61 -4.91 -22.87
C LYS A 40 7.47 -6.28 -23.54
N LEU A 41 7.52 -7.37 -22.78
CA LEU A 41 7.29 -8.71 -23.33
C LEU A 41 6.18 -9.43 -22.54
N GLY A 42 5.14 -9.89 -23.25
CA GLY A 42 4.05 -10.70 -22.69
C GLY A 42 2.77 -9.95 -22.27
N ILE A 43 1.86 -10.67 -21.61
CA ILE A 43 0.63 -10.10 -21.04
C ILE A 43 1.01 -9.19 -19.87
N CYS A 44 0.55 -7.94 -19.95
CA CYS A 44 0.90 -6.88 -19.02
C CYS A 44 -0.23 -6.70 -17.99
N GLU A 45 -0.21 -7.53 -16.95
CA GLU A 45 -1.20 -7.52 -15.86
C GLU A 45 -0.53 -7.30 -14.50
N ASP A 46 -1.28 -6.77 -13.55
CA ASP A 46 -0.87 -6.57 -12.17
C ASP A 46 -0.87 -7.90 -11.40
N GLN A 47 0.26 -8.30 -10.82
CA GLN A 47 0.43 -9.55 -10.07
C GLN A 47 0.31 -9.37 -8.56
N CYS A 48 0.48 -8.14 -8.08
CA CYS A 48 0.41 -7.75 -6.68
C CYS A 48 -0.15 -6.33 -6.59
N GLN A 49 -0.53 -5.91 -5.39
CA GLN A 49 -0.92 -4.53 -5.04
C GLN A 49 -0.15 -4.02 -3.81
N LEU A 50 0.27 -4.92 -2.92
CA LEU A 50 0.92 -4.67 -1.65
C LEU A 50 2.13 -5.59 -1.47
N ASP A 51 3.14 -5.18 -0.70
CA ASP A 51 4.36 -6.00 -0.52
C ASP A 51 4.05 -7.33 0.17
N ASN A 52 3.03 -7.39 1.03
CA ASN A 52 2.66 -8.61 1.76
C ASN A 52 2.11 -9.74 0.86
N GLN A 53 1.73 -9.43 -0.38
CA GLN A 53 1.32 -10.42 -1.38
C GLN A 53 2.52 -11.06 -2.07
N CYS A 54 3.71 -10.48 -1.90
CA CYS A 54 4.95 -10.98 -2.45
C CYS A 54 5.67 -11.88 -1.44
N PRO A 55 6.30 -12.98 -1.92
CA PRO A 55 7.02 -13.91 -1.06
C PRO A 55 8.25 -13.25 -0.41
N ASP A 56 8.68 -13.80 0.72
CA ASP A 56 9.91 -13.43 1.42
C ASP A 56 10.01 -11.91 1.70
N ASN A 57 11.09 -11.27 1.25
CA ASN A 57 11.34 -9.84 1.40
C ASN A 57 11.02 -9.06 0.11
N MET A 58 10.35 -9.67 -0.86
CA MET A 58 10.06 -9.03 -2.15
C MET A 58 9.00 -7.94 -2.02
N LYS A 59 9.18 -6.84 -2.75
CA LYS A 59 8.27 -5.70 -2.75
C LYS A 59 7.39 -5.70 -3.99
N CYS A 60 6.18 -5.16 -3.88
CA CYS A 60 5.28 -4.96 -4.99
C CYS A 60 5.63 -3.65 -5.71
N CYS A 61 6.23 -3.77 -6.89
CA CYS A 61 6.86 -2.66 -7.60
C CYS A 61 6.32 -2.52 -9.01
N ARG A 62 6.33 -1.28 -9.52
CA ARG A 62 5.98 -1.00 -10.91
C ARG A 62 7.08 -1.48 -11.85
N ASN A 63 6.74 -2.34 -12.81
CA ASN A 63 7.66 -2.82 -13.84
C ASN A 63 7.71 -1.88 -15.06
N GLY A 64 8.59 -2.19 -16.03
CA GLY A 64 8.75 -1.43 -17.28
C GLY A 64 7.53 -1.41 -18.21
N CYS A 65 6.53 -2.26 -17.94
CA CYS A 65 5.24 -2.24 -18.63
C CYS A 65 4.19 -1.36 -17.90
N GLY A 66 4.53 -0.79 -16.75
CA GLY A 66 3.67 0.08 -15.96
C GLY A 66 2.72 -0.67 -15.00
N LYS A 67 2.90 -1.98 -14.85
CA LYS A 67 2.12 -2.89 -14.00
C LYS A 67 2.87 -3.31 -12.76
N MET A 68 2.15 -3.76 -11.74
CA MET A 68 2.71 -4.19 -10.47
C MET A 68 3.19 -5.64 -10.54
N THR A 69 4.42 -5.89 -10.10
CA THR A 69 5.01 -7.22 -9.97
C THR A 69 5.88 -7.29 -8.73
N CYS A 70 6.11 -8.50 -8.23
CA CYS A 70 6.99 -8.68 -7.10
C CYS A 70 8.46 -8.60 -7.56
N ALA A 71 9.24 -7.72 -6.94
CA ALA A 71 10.64 -7.47 -7.26
C ALA A 71 11.52 -7.58 -6.02
N THR A 72 12.78 -7.99 -6.22
CA THR A 72 13.79 -7.99 -5.16
C THR A 72 14.11 -6.54 -4.75
N PRO A 73 14.03 -6.19 -3.45
CA PRO A 73 14.30 -4.84 -3.00
C PRO A 73 15.78 -4.47 -3.10
N THR A 74 16.03 -3.17 -3.18
CA THR A 74 17.35 -2.54 -2.98
C THR A 74 17.43 -1.96 -1.56
N PHE A 75 18.59 -2.00 -0.92
CA PHE A 75 18.81 -1.53 0.46
C PHE A 75 19.84 -0.40 0.50
#